data_AF-A0A7S3M5T4-F1
#
_entry.id   AF-A0A7S3M5T4-F1
#
_cell.length_a   1.000
_cell.length_b   1.000
_cell.length_c   1.000
_cell.angle_alpha   90.00
_cell.angle_beta   90.00
_cell.angle_gamma   90.00
#
_symmetry.space_group_name_H-M   'P 1'
#
loop_
_entity.id
_entity.type
_entity.pdbx_description
1 polymer ?
#
loop_
_entity_poly.entity_id
_entity_poly.type
_entity_poly.pdbx_seq_one_letter_code
_entity_poly.pdbx_strand_id
1 'polypeptide(L)'
;GLPCARGGFVGAGASPAASSRGVAALLEAGPGLDLDKAEEIGKAAFDLAREVQKDQEKWNKAQEDERRARRERQEALKVPDTHGAARPPAPATSTEVTLRLVLPDGRSVPQTLKVSDSMFDVQQRIFMELRNKELHFESTISGSGLNRKLDDEAFSKDLRGFGLQAGKTYEVTVSQPSR
;
A
#
# COMPACT_ATOMS: atom_id res chain seq x y z
N GLY A 1 -27.26 -8.99 35.95
CA GLY A 1 -26.06 -8.20 35.61
C GLY A 1 -24.95 -9.15 35.28
N LEU A 2 -24.49 -9.16 34.03
CA LEU A 2 -23.39 -10.01 33.56
C LEU A 2 -22.10 -9.17 33.49
N PRO A 3 -20.94 -9.69 33.91
CA PRO A 3 -19.70 -8.94 33.93
C PRO A 3 -19.09 -8.85 32.52
N CYS A 4 -18.82 -7.62 32.08
CA CYS A 4 -18.04 -7.33 30.88
C CYS A 4 -16.56 -7.70 31.11
N ALA A 5 -16.07 -8.73 30.41
CA ALA A 5 -14.65 -9.06 30.37
C ALA A 5 -13.91 -8.09 29.43
N ARG A 6 -13.07 -7.24 30.03
CA ARG A 6 -12.20 -6.28 29.35
C ARG A 6 -10.95 -7.02 28.83
N GLY A 7 -10.93 -7.36 27.55
CA GLY A 7 -9.74 -7.88 26.88
C GLY A 7 -8.77 -6.74 26.54
N GLY A 8 -7.69 -6.60 27.30
CA GLY A 8 -6.59 -5.70 27.00
C GLY A 8 -5.69 -6.28 25.91
N PHE A 9 -5.75 -5.72 24.71
CA PHE A 9 -4.83 -6.06 23.62
C PHE A 9 -3.58 -5.18 23.73
N VAL A 10 -2.50 -5.73 24.30
CA VAL A 10 -1.20 -5.08 24.37
C VAL A 10 -0.43 -5.41 23.09
N GLY A 11 -0.62 -4.59 22.06
CA GLY A 11 0.15 -4.66 20.81
C GLY A 11 1.52 -4.03 20.99
N ALA A 12 2.50 -4.79 21.46
CA ALA A 12 3.90 -4.37 21.50
C ALA A 12 4.52 -4.44 20.09
N GLY A 13 4.19 -3.46 19.24
CA GLY A 13 4.88 -3.21 17.99
C GLY A 13 6.20 -2.49 18.27
N ALA A 14 7.22 -3.24 18.71
CA ALA A 14 8.58 -2.72 18.82
C ALA A 14 9.13 -2.51 17.40
N SER A 15 8.95 -1.32 16.85
CA SER A 15 9.67 -0.87 15.65
C SER A 15 11.16 -0.85 15.97
N PRO A 16 12.01 -1.63 15.27
CA PRO A 16 13.44 -1.50 15.42
C PRO A 16 13.84 -0.13 14.85
N ALA A 17 14.19 0.79 15.73
CA ALA A 17 14.86 2.03 15.37
C ALA A 17 16.23 1.66 14.77
N ALA A 18 16.26 1.42 13.46
CA ALA A 18 17.47 1.21 12.71
C ALA A 18 18.35 2.46 12.86
N SER A 19 19.44 2.30 13.59
CA SER A 19 20.47 3.31 13.81
C SER A 19 21.16 3.62 12.47
N SER A 20 20.62 4.59 11.72
CA SER A 20 21.13 5.06 10.43
C SER A 20 22.33 6.02 10.56
N ARG A 21 22.92 6.17 11.76
CA ARG A 21 23.96 7.16 12.05
C ARG A 21 25.36 6.84 11.52
N GLY A 22 25.60 5.67 10.93
CA GLY A 22 26.95 5.24 10.52
C GLY A 22 27.38 5.56 9.09
N VAL A 23 26.45 5.72 8.15
CA VAL A 23 26.80 5.68 6.70
C VAL A 23 27.25 7.05 6.16
N ALA A 24 26.87 8.15 6.81
CA ALA A 24 27.15 9.50 6.33
C ALA A 24 28.64 9.91 6.49
N ALA A 25 29.42 9.22 7.31
CA ALA A 25 30.82 9.58 7.56
C ALA A 25 31.82 9.00 6.55
N LEU A 26 31.40 8.09 5.66
CA LEU A 26 32.34 7.38 4.77
C LEU A 26 32.52 8.03 3.39
N LEU A 27 31.72 9.03 3.02
CA LEU A 27 31.75 9.61 1.67
C LEU A 27 32.57 10.91 1.52
N GLU A 28 33.19 11.41 2.60
CA GLU A 28 34.01 12.65 2.57
C GLU A 28 35.54 12.40 2.53
N ALA A 29 35.99 11.24 2.05
CA ALA A 29 37.42 11.01 1.90
C ALA A 29 37.92 11.47 0.52
N GLY A 30 38.58 12.62 0.49
CA GLY A 30 39.25 13.18 -0.69
C GLY A 30 40.42 12.30 -1.22
N PRO A 31 40.99 12.66 -2.38
CA PRO A 31 42.04 11.91 -3.05
C PRO A 31 43.38 12.03 -2.28
N GLY A 32 43.60 11.12 -1.33
CA GLY A 32 44.85 11.02 -0.55
C GLY A 32 44.85 9.94 0.53
N LEU A 33 43.93 8.98 0.48
CA LEU A 33 43.86 7.90 1.47
C LEU A 33 45.02 6.92 1.30
N ASP A 34 45.77 6.68 2.39
CA ASP A 34 46.66 5.54 2.54
C ASP A 34 45.93 4.25 2.12
N LEU A 35 46.51 3.51 1.18
CA LEU A 35 45.95 2.26 0.68
C LEU A 35 45.67 1.25 1.81
N ASP A 36 46.53 1.22 2.83
CA ASP A 36 46.36 0.34 3.99
C ASP A 36 45.10 0.66 4.80
N LYS A 37 44.76 1.96 4.97
CA LYS A 37 43.54 2.38 5.67
C LYS A 37 42.29 2.11 4.83
N ALA A 38 42.40 2.24 3.50
CA ALA A 38 41.31 1.91 2.60
C ALA A 38 40.94 0.42 2.65
N GLU A 39 41.93 -0.48 2.82
CA GLU A 39 41.68 -1.91 2.97
C GLU A 39 40.94 -2.23 4.29
N GLU A 40 41.34 -1.64 5.42
CA GLU A 40 40.65 -1.81 6.70
C GLU A 40 39.20 -1.30 6.65
N ILE A 41 38.99 -0.13 6.06
CA ILE A 41 37.65 0.44 5.87
C ILE A 41 36.80 -0.48 4.97
N GLY A 42 37.38 -1.02 3.90
CA GLY A 42 36.69 -1.96 3.00
C GLY A 42 36.24 -3.24 3.72
N LYS A 43 37.11 -3.82 4.57
CA LYS A 43 36.77 -5.00 5.37
C LYS A 43 35.65 -4.70 6.37
N ALA A 44 35.74 -3.59 7.10
CA ALA A 44 34.71 -3.17 8.05
C ALA A 44 33.35 -2.94 7.38
N ALA A 45 33.33 -2.29 6.21
CA ALA A 45 32.11 -2.08 5.43
C ALA A 45 31.49 -3.41 4.97
N PHE A 46 32.32 -4.37 4.56
CA PHE A 46 31.85 -5.68 4.11
C PHE A 46 31.30 -6.55 5.26
N ASP A 47 31.92 -6.50 6.43
CA ASP A 47 31.43 -7.19 7.63
C ASP A 47 30.10 -6.58 8.11
N LEU A 48 29.96 -5.25 8.07
CA LEU A 48 28.70 -4.57 8.36
C LEU A 48 27.60 -4.97 7.37
N ALA A 49 27.91 -5.02 6.07
CA ALA A 49 26.94 -5.45 5.06
C ALA A 49 26.45 -6.88 5.30
N ARG A 50 27.35 -7.79 5.72
CA ARG A 50 26.99 -9.17 6.10
C ARG A 50 26.11 -9.21 7.35
N GLU A 51 26.35 -8.34 8.33
CA GLU A 51 25.51 -8.25 9.53
C GLU A 51 24.10 -7.77 9.21
N VAL A 52 23.98 -6.70 8.42
CA VAL A 52 22.69 -6.18 7.93
C VAL A 52 21.93 -7.26 7.15
N GLN A 53 22.62 -8.03 6.30
CA GLN A 53 21.98 -9.12 5.56
C GLN A 53 21.44 -10.22 6.50
N LYS A 54 22.22 -10.62 7.51
CA LYS A 54 21.77 -11.63 8.50
C LYS A 54 20.55 -11.13 9.29
N ASP A 55 20.51 -9.85 9.65
CA ASP A 55 19.37 -9.30 10.37
C ASP A 55 18.12 -9.19 9.50
N GLN A 56 18.27 -8.84 8.22
CA GLN A 56 17.18 -8.88 7.25
C GLN A 56 16.61 -10.31 7.09
N GLU A 57 17.48 -11.33 7.03
CA GLU A 57 17.07 -12.74 6.98
C GLU A 57 16.28 -13.16 8.24
N LYS A 58 16.74 -12.77 9.44
CA LYS A 58 16.02 -13.02 10.69
C LYS A 58 14.64 -12.33 10.71
N TRP A 59 14.57 -11.08 10.27
CA TRP A 59 13.31 -10.33 10.22
C TRP A 59 12.31 -10.96 9.26
N ASN A 60 12.77 -11.36 8.06
CA ASN A 60 11.94 -12.08 7.09
C ASN A 60 11.39 -13.38 7.66
N LYS A 61 12.25 -14.16 8.35
CA LYS A 61 11.83 -15.40 9.01
C LYS A 61 10.78 -15.17 10.10
N ALA A 62 10.99 -14.16 10.96
CA ALA A 62 10.03 -13.80 12.00
C ALA A 62 8.66 -13.36 11.40
N GLN A 63 8.67 -12.62 10.29
CA GLN A 63 7.45 -12.23 9.57
C GLN A 63 6.72 -13.43 8.96
N GLU A 64 7.44 -14.42 8.45
CA GLU A 64 6.83 -15.65 7.93
C GLU A 64 6.21 -16.49 9.05
N ASP A 65 6.94 -16.67 10.16
CA ASP A 65 6.46 -17.41 11.34
C ASP A 65 5.21 -16.75 11.93
N GLU A 66 5.19 -15.41 12.03
CA GLU A 66 4.00 -14.69 12.51
C GLU A 66 2.81 -14.87 11.55
N ARG A 67 3.03 -14.76 10.23
CA ARG A 67 1.97 -14.95 9.23
C ARG A 67 1.42 -16.38 9.27
N ARG A 68 2.29 -17.37 9.46
CA ARG A 68 1.91 -18.78 9.65
C ARG A 68 1.05 -18.94 10.91
N ALA A 69 1.50 -18.42 12.05
CA ALA A 69 0.76 -18.46 13.31
C ALA A 69 -0.59 -17.72 13.23
N ARG A 70 -0.72 -16.68 12.40
CA ARG A 70 -2.02 -16.02 12.14
C ARG A 70 -2.96 -16.92 11.33
N ARG A 71 -2.46 -17.62 10.31
CA ARG A 71 -3.27 -18.58 9.54
C ARG A 71 -3.73 -19.75 10.40
N GLU A 72 -2.83 -20.34 11.18
CA GLU A 72 -3.18 -21.44 12.11
C GLU A 72 -4.26 -21.02 13.11
N ARG A 73 -4.18 -19.78 13.62
CA ARG A 73 -5.24 -19.22 14.50
C ARG A 73 -6.57 -19.00 13.77
N GLN A 74 -6.54 -18.56 12.52
CA GLN A 74 -7.75 -18.40 11.70
C GLN A 74 -8.39 -19.77 11.36
N GLU A 75 -7.57 -20.77 11.07
CA GLU A 75 -8.03 -22.14 10.79
C GLU A 75 -8.61 -22.81 12.04
N ALA A 76 -7.99 -22.64 13.21
CA ALA A 76 -8.51 -23.14 14.48
C ALA A 76 -9.85 -22.48 14.87
N LEU A 77 -10.04 -21.20 14.52
CA LEU A 77 -11.29 -20.48 14.77
C LEU A 77 -12.39 -20.77 13.72
N LYS A 78 -12.01 -21.37 12.59
CA LYS A 78 -12.96 -21.77 11.55
C LYS A 78 -13.74 -22.99 12.04
N VAL A 79 -14.76 -22.73 12.86
CA VAL A 79 -15.75 -23.74 13.23
C VAL A 79 -16.32 -24.30 11.93
N PRO A 80 -16.33 -25.63 11.73
CA PRO A 80 -17.00 -26.21 10.58
C PRO A 80 -18.47 -25.79 10.64
N ASP A 81 -18.86 -24.86 9.77
CA ASP A 81 -20.23 -24.41 9.63
C ASP A 81 -21.10 -25.59 9.21
N THR A 82 -21.70 -26.27 10.19
CA THR A 82 -22.79 -27.22 9.99
C THR A 82 -24.09 -26.45 9.70
N HIS A 83 -24.07 -25.56 8.72
CA HIS A 83 -25.23 -24.81 8.27
C HIS A 83 -25.62 -25.24 6.85
N GLY A 84 -26.11 -26.48 6.75
CA GLY A 84 -26.86 -27.00 5.61
C GLY A 84 -28.30 -26.48 5.56
N ALA A 85 -28.51 -25.19 5.74
CA ALA A 85 -29.82 -24.56 5.58
C ALA A 85 -29.75 -23.59 4.39
N ALA A 86 -30.49 -23.92 3.33
CA ALA A 86 -30.61 -23.14 2.11
C ALA A 86 -31.02 -21.68 2.43
N ARG A 87 -30.03 -20.80 2.49
CA ARG A 87 -30.22 -19.36 2.63
C ARG A 87 -30.73 -18.83 1.28
N PRO A 88 -31.87 -18.13 1.22
CA PRO A 88 -32.34 -17.52 -0.02
C PRO A 88 -31.26 -16.57 -0.56
N PRO A 89 -31.06 -16.50 -1.90
CA PRO A 89 -30.02 -15.68 -2.49
C PRO A 89 -30.24 -14.22 -2.06
N ALA A 90 -29.28 -13.68 -1.34
CA ALA A 90 -29.29 -12.26 -0.98
C ALA A 90 -29.32 -11.43 -2.28
N PRO A 91 -30.04 -10.30 -2.31
CA PRO A 91 -30.02 -9.40 -3.47
C PRO A 91 -28.56 -9.05 -3.76
N ALA A 92 -28.15 -9.20 -5.02
CA ALA A 92 -26.80 -8.89 -5.46
C ALA A 92 -26.53 -7.41 -5.23
N THR A 93 -25.93 -7.08 -4.08
CA THR A 93 -25.41 -5.75 -3.84
C THR A 93 -24.31 -5.53 -4.87
N SER A 94 -24.53 -4.59 -5.79
CA SER A 94 -23.48 -4.18 -6.72
C SER A 94 -22.24 -3.86 -5.89
N THR A 95 -21.13 -4.53 -6.19
CA THR A 95 -19.85 -4.30 -5.51
C THR A 95 -18.95 -3.44 -6.40
N GLU A 96 -19.52 -2.90 -7.47
CA GLU A 96 -18.83 -2.21 -8.54
C GLU A 96 -19.18 -0.73 -8.53
N VAL A 97 -18.21 0.11 -8.89
CA VAL A 97 -18.33 1.55 -9.06
C VAL A 97 -17.86 1.91 -10.46
N THR A 98 -18.55 2.83 -11.10
CA THR A 98 -18.22 3.29 -12.46
C THR A 98 -17.49 4.62 -12.37
N LEU A 99 -16.27 4.69 -12.88
CA LEU A 99 -15.46 5.90 -12.98
C LEU A 99 -15.44 6.36 -14.43
N ARG A 100 -15.72 7.64 -14.67
CA ARG A 100 -15.57 8.27 -15.98
C ARG A 100 -14.28 9.07 -15.99
N LEU A 101 -13.24 8.52 -16.62
CA LEU A 101 -11.94 9.19 -16.73
C LEU A 101 -12.01 10.26 -17.82
N VAL A 102 -11.86 11.53 -17.46
CA VAL A 102 -11.76 12.66 -18.38
C VAL A 102 -10.29 13.02 -18.52
N LEU A 103 -9.73 12.65 -19.68
CA LEU A 103 -8.32 12.82 -20.03
C LEU A 103 -8.04 14.25 -20.51
N PRO A 104 -6.78 14.72 -20.47
CA PRO A 104 -6.42 16.08 -20.89
C PRO A 104 -6.64 16.36 -22.38
N ASP A 105 -6.79 15.32 -23.20
CA ASP A 105 -7.13 15.44 -24.61
C ASP A 105 -8.65 15.56 -24.87
N GLY A 106 -9.45 15.67 -23.80
CA GLY A 106 -10.91 15.76 -23.85
C GLY A 106 -11.60 14.40 -24.05
N ARG A 107 -10.87 13.29 -24.15
CA ARG A 107 -11.48 11.95 -24.22
C ARG A 107 -12.06 11.57 -22.87
N SER A 108 -13.18 10.84 -22.92
CA SER A 108 -13.81 10.24 -21.75
C SER A 108 -13.81 8.72 -21.87
N VAL A 109 -13.23 8.01 -20.89
CA VAL A 109 -13.17 6.54 -20.87
C VAL A 109 -13.89 6.02 -19.62
N PRO A 110 -14.98 5.25 -19.75
CA PRO A 110 -15.62 4.61 -18.60
C PRO A 110 -14.78 3.42 -18.10
N GLN A 111 -14.62 3.31 -16.79
CA GLN A 111 -13.92 2.23 -16.11
C GLN A 111 -14.79 1.69 -14.99
N THR A 112 -15.01 0.39 -14.96
CA THR A 112 -15.74 -0.27 -13.86
C THR A 112 -14.73 -0.94 -12.94
N LEU A 113 -14.77 -0.57 -11.66
CA LEU A 113 -13.88 -1.10 -10.64
C LEU A 113 -14.68 -1.65 -9.47
N LYS A 114 -14.09 -2.56 -8.70
CA LYS A 114 -14.72 -3.04 -7.47
C LYS A 114 -14.45 -2.05 -6.36
N VAL A 115 -15.41 -1.87 -5.47
CA VAL A 115 -15.31 -0.95 -4.32
C VAL A 115 -14.19 -1.37 -3.33
N SER A 116 -13.75 -2.63 -3.41
CA SER A 116 -12.57 -3.16 -2.70
C SER A 116 -11.23 -2.86 -3.37
N ASP A 117 -11.23 -2.38 -4.62
CA ASP A 117 -10.01 -2.02 -5.33
C ASP A 117 -9.42 -0.76 -4.69
N SER A 118 -8.12 -0.57 -4.89
CA SER A 118 -7.38 0.55 -4.32
C SER A 118 -7.45 1.78 -5.21
N MET A 119 -7.21 2.95 -4.64
CA MET A 119 -7.00 4.17 -5.42
C MET A 119 -5.76 4.09 -6.33
N PHE A 120 -4.79 3.23 -5.98
CA PHE A 120 -3.63 2.94 -6.85
C PHE A 120 -4.05 2.28 -8.17
N ASP A 121 -5.04 1.38 -8.15
CA ASP A 121 -5.56 0.75 -9.37
C ASP A 121 -6.19 1.79 -10.31
N VAL A 122 -6.89 2.79 -9.76
CA VAL A 122 -7.45 3.92 -10.53
C VAL A 122 -6.34 4.70 -11.23
N GLN A 123 -5.28 5.04 -10.49
CA GLN A 123 -4.11 5.74 -11.03
C GLN A 123 -3.40 4.94 -12.13
N GLN A 124 -3.23 3.63 -11.94
CA GLN A 124 -2.64 2.76 -12.96
C GLN A 124 -3.48 2.76 -14.24
N ARG A 125 -4.81 2.75 -14.14
CA ARG A 125 -5.71 2.86 -15.30
C ARG A 125 -5.56 4.21 -16.00
N ILE A 126 -5.50 5.31 -15.26
CA ILE A 126 -5.27 6.65 -15.82
C ILE A 126 -3.94 6.67 -16.59
N PHE A 127 -2.86 6.17 -15.98
CA PHE A 127 -1.53 6.15 -16.59
C PHE A 127 -1.48 5.31 -17.88
N MET A 128 -2.25 4.22 -17.95
CA MET A 128 -2.35 3.41 -19.17
C MET A 128 -3.07 4.13 -20.32
N GLU A 129 -4.04 4.98 -20.02
CA GLU A 129 -4.83 5.72 -21.01
C GLU A 129 -4.18 7.04 -21.47
N LEU A 130 -3.21 7.56 -20.71
CA LEU A 130 -2.46 8.78 -21.06
C LEU A 130 -1.56 8.57 -22.27
N ARG A 131 -1.60 9.53 -23.21
CA ARG A 131 -0.70 9.57 -24.38
C ARG A 131 0.74 9.93 -23.99
N ASN A 132 0.88 10.94 -23.13
CA ASN A 132 2.17 11.44 -22.67
C ASN A 132 2.45 10.92 -21.26
N LYS A 133 3.19 9.81 -21.18
CA LYS A 133 3.54 9.13 -19.91
C LYS A 133 4.73 9.76 -19.18
N GLU A 134 5.47 10.64 -19.85
CA GLU A 134 6.65 11.32 -19.29
C GLU A 134 6.29 12.55 -18.44
N LEU A 135 5.07 13.06 -18.57
CA LEU A 135 4.60 14.23 -17.84
C LEU A 135 3.89 13.81 -16.56
N HIS A 136 4.23 14.48 -15.46
CA HIS A 136 3.45 14.41 -14.23
C HIS A 136 2.00 14.83 -14.51
N PHE A 137 1.05 14.13 -13.90
CA PHE A 137 -0.36 14.44 -13.99
C PHE A 137 -0.98 14.53 -12.61
N GLU A 138 -2.00 15.37 -12.48
CA GLU A 138 -2.85 15.41 -11.30
C GLU A 138 -4.21 14.82 -11.65
N SER A 139 -4.87 14.20 -10.68
CA SER A 139 -6.22 13.69 -10.87
C SER A 139 -7.13 14.10 -9.71
N THR A 140 -8.35 14.48 -10.05
CA THR A 140 -9.38 14.90 -9.09
C THR A 140 -10.63 14.07 -9.34
N ILE A 141 -11.14 13.41 -8.30
CA ILE A 141 -12.43 12.70 -8.36
C ILE A 141 -13.52 13.65 -7.88
N SER A 142 -14.56 13.77 -8.69
CA SER A 142 -15.78 14.52 -8.40
C SER A 142 -17.04 13.67 -8.59
N GLY A 143 -18.05 13.86 -7.73
CA GLY A 143 -19.35 13.20 -7.87
C GLY A 143 -20.00 12.88 -6.53
N SER A 144 -21.34 12.84 -6.49
CA SER A 144 -22.13 12.52 -5.27
C SER A 144 -21.71 13.32 -4.02
N GLY A 145 -21.29 14.59 -4.18
CA GLY A 145 -20.81 15.46 -3.10
C GLY A 145 -19.35 15.24 -2.68
N LEU A 146 -18.64 14.29 -3.31
CA LEU A 146 -17.20 14.13 -3.19
C LEU A 146 -16.51 15.05 -4.20
N ASN A 147 -15.52 15.83 -3.76
CA ASN A 147 -14.57 16.53 -4.61
C ASN A 147 -13.20 16.48 -3.93
N ARG A 148 -12.34 15.56 -4.37
CA ARG A 148 -11.03 15.32 -3.74
C ARG A 148 -9.97 15.05 -4.78
N LYS A 149 -8.78 15.59 -4.52
CA LYS A 149 -7.56 15.29 -5.27
C LYS A 149 -7.07 13.89 -4.91
N LEU A 150 -6.48 13.19 -5.88
CA LEU A 150 -5.80 11.93 -5.68
C LEU A 150 -4.34 12.26 -5.34
N ASP A 151 -4.04 12.25 -4.06
CA ASP A 151 -2.72 12.46 -3.50
C ASP A 151 -2.18 11.15 -2.89
N ASP A 152 -0.93 11.18 -2.43
CA ASP A 152 -0.22 10.06 -1.79
C ASP A 152 -1.02 9.42 -0.63
N GLU A 153 -1.80 10.22 0.10
CA GLU A 153 -2.67 9.73 1.16
C GLU A 153 -3.83 8.88 0.61
N ALA A 154 -4.43 9.32 -0.51
CA ALA A 154 -5.50 8.61 -1.18
C ALA A 154 -5.09 7.20 -1.64
N PHE A 155 -3.85 7.02 -2.10
CA PHE A 155 -3.38 5.73 -2.65
C PHE A 155 -3.47 4.56 -1.67
N SER A 156 -3.34 4.85 -0.37
CA SER A 156 -3.41 3.84 0.68
C SER A 156 -4.83 3.36 0.98
N LYS A 157 -5.85 4.05 0.44
CA LYS A 157 -7.26 3.79 0.71
C LYS A 157 -7.88 2.96 -0.41
N ASP A 158 -8.80 2.10 -0.04
CA ASP A 158 -9.74 1.47 -0.96
C ASP A 158 -10.79 2.48 -1.44
N LEU A 159 -11.47 2.19 -2.56
CA LEU A 159 -12.50 3.09 -3.09
C LEU A 159 -13.61 3.36 -2.05
N ARG A 160 -13.94 2.36 -1.23
CA ARG A 160 -14.87 2.52 -0.11
C ARG A 160 -14.37 3.51 0.94
N GLY A 161 -13.14 3.34 1.44
CA GLY A 161 -12.52 4.22 2.44
C GLY A 161 -12.27 5.63 1.92
N PHE A 162 -12.17 5.80 0.60
CA PHE A 162 -12.13 7.10 -0.05
C PHE A 162 -13.50 7.80 -0.12
N GLY A 163 -14.59 7.07 0.12
CA GLY A 163 -15.97 7.58 0.13
C GLY A 163 -16.77 7.29 -1.13
N LEU A 164 -16.27 6.43 -2.03
CA LEU A 164 -17.04 5.99 -3.20
C LEU A 164 -18.05 4.93 -2.80
N GLN A 165 -19.23 5.04 -3.37
CA GLN A 165 -20.34 4.12 -3.15
C GLN A 165 -20.55 3.22 -4.37
N ALA A 166 -20.88 1.96 -4.11
CA ALA A 166 -21.18 1.01 -5.17
C ALA A 166 -22.44 1.43 -5.96
N GLY A 167 -22.46 1.14 -7.25
CA GLY A 167 -23.55 1.48 -8.16
C GLY A 167 -23.68 2.98 -8.47
N LYS A 168 -22.73 3.81 -8.00
CA LYS A 168 -22.65 5.23 -8.38
C LYS A 168 -21.61 5.44 -9.47
N THR A 169 -21.78 6.55 -10.18
CA THR A 169 -20.84 7.01 -11.20
C THR A 169 -20.13 8.25 -10.68
N TYR A 170 -18.80 8.25 -10.81
CA TYR A 170 -17.95 9.39 -10.46
C TYR A 170 -17.15 9.83 -11.68
N GLU A 171 -16.80 11.11 -11.72
CA GLU A 171 -15.98 11.71 -12.76
C GLU A 171 -14.55 11.90 -12.23
N VAL A 172 -13.56 11.56 -13.05
CA VAL A 172 -12.14 11.70 -12.69
C VAL A 172 -11.48 12.60 -13.70
N THR A 173 -11.27 13.86 -13.33
CA THR A 173 -10.61 14.84 -14.21
C THR A 173 -9.11 14.72 -14.05
N VAL A 174 -8.41 14.51 -15.17
CA VAL A 174 -6.95 14.39 -15.23
C VAL A 174 -6.37 15.63 -15.89
N SER A 175 -5.47 16.33 -15.21
CA SER A 175 -4.76 17.50 -15.72
C SER A 175 -3.26 17.23 -15.85
N GLN A 176 -2.66 17.71 -16.94
CA GLN A 176 -1.22 17.71 -17.17
C GLN A 176 -0.74 19.15 -17.36
N PRO A 177 0.42 19.55 -16.82
CA PRO A 177 0.99 20.86 -17.10
C PRO A 177 1.34 20.93 -18.60
N SER A 178 0.91 22.01 -19.26
CA SER A 178 1.36 22.32 -20.62
C SER A 178 2.84 22.67 -20.59
N ARG A 179 3.65 21.99 -21.40
CA ARG A 179 5.08 22.28 -21.56
C ARG A 179 5.29 23.55 -22.37
#